data_AF-A0A849D8C8-F1
#
_entry.id   AF-A0A849D8C8-F1
#
_cell.length_a   1.000
_cell.length_b   1.000
_cell.length_c   1.000
_cell.angle_alpha   90.00
_cell.angle_beta   90.00
_cell.angle_gamma   90.00
#
_symmetry.space_group_name_H-M   'P 1'
#
loop_
_entity.id
_entity.type
_entity.pdbx_description
1 polymer ?
#
loop_
_entity_poly.entity_id
_entity_poly.type
_entity_poly.pdbx_seq_one_letter_code
_entity_poly.pdbx_strand_id
1 'polypeptide(L)'
;MKKNDLHTQKKEAISRLHKEKLGMEVPENYFANSRSSIMEKVSSSEKKTTSVFYMRPVFRYAIAATVILLVSLGITLKILSDSDSDVIIPSEENLELASMADDDYLITSILVSNEDLEFFLDQYLLEGILVKAELNEQEFDNVFMNSLLVKDSLIDTYIDDHFIDDIIF
;
A
#
# COMPACT_ATOMS: atom_id res chain seq x y z
N MET A 1 73.52 17.29 -1.49
CA MET A 1 72.19 17.86 -1.80
C MET A 1 71.21 16.72 -2.05
N LYS A 2 70.26 16.49 -1.14
CA LYS A 2 69.21 15.45 -1.30
C LYS A 2 68.14 16.00 -2.25
N LYS A 3 68.04 15.45 -3.46
CA LYS A 3 66.89 15.66 -4.35
C LYS A 3 65.75 14.83 -3.78
N ASN A 4 64.87 15.46 -3.00
CA ASN A 4 63.63 14.82 -2.58
C ASN A 4 62.67 14.88 -3.77
N ASP A 5 62.41 13.74 -4.39
CA ASP A 5 61.52 13.63 -5.54
C ASP A 5 60.11 14.11 -5.17
N LEU A 6 59.60 15.09 -5.93
CA LEU A 6 58.29 15.70 -5.78
C LEU A 6 57.14 14.65 -5.70
N HIS A 7 57.35 13.51 -6.35
CA HIS A 7 56.42 12.37 -6.32
C HIS A 7 56.29 11.71 -4.94
N THR A 8 57.37 11.65 -4.17
CA THR A 8 57.37 11.02 -2.83
C THR A 8 56.64 11.90 -1.83
N GLN A 9 56.87 13.22 -1.89
CA GLN A 9 56.21 14.19 -1.02
C GLN A 9 54.68 14.23 -1.24
N LYS A 10 54.23 14.08 -2.50
CA LYS A 10 52.79 14.00 -2.83
C LYS A 10 52.12 12.73 -2.31
N LYS A 11 52.83 11.59 -2.32
CA LYS A 11 52.31 10.32 -1.76
C LYS A 11 52.12 10.38 -0.25
N GLU A 12 53.08 10.97 0.46
CA GLU A 12 53.00 11.14 1.91
C GLU A 12 51.85 12.08 2.32
N ALA A 13 51.63 13.17 1.59
CA ALA A 13 50.51 14.09 1.84
C ALA A 13 49.14 13.40 1.67
N ILE A 14 48.98 12.58 0.63
CA ILE A 14 47.73 11.84 0.39
C ILE A 14 47.49 10.79 1.47
N SER A 15 48.54 10.07 1.90
CA SER A 15 48.44 9.08 2.98
C SER A 15 48.00 9.71 4.30
N ARG A 16 48.55 10.89 4.64
CA ARG A 16 48.16 11.64 5.84
C ARG A 16 46.70 12.08 5.81
N LEU A 17 46.23 12.60 4.69
CA LEU A 17 44.82 12.99 4.50
C LEU A 17 43.86 11.80 4.65
N HIS A 18 44.23 10.64 4.09
CA HIS A 18 43.43 9.42 4.25
C HIS A 18 43.35 8.98 5.71
N LYS A 19 44.47 8.97 6.44
CA LYS A 19 44.50 8.59 7.85
C LYS A 19 43.68 9.54 8.73
N GLU A 20 43.80 10.85 8.50
CA GLU A 20 43.08 11.88 9.25
C GLU A 20 41.56 11.81 9.02
N LYS A 21 41.13 11.57 7.77
CA LYS A 21 39.71 11.63 7.40
C LYS A 21 38.96 10.31 7.56
N LEU A 22 39.65 9.17 7.43
CA LEU A 22 39.05 7.83 7.44
C LEU A 22 39.50 6.98 8.65
N GLY A 23 40.43 7.47 9.47
CA GLY A 23 40.95 6.75 10.62
C GLY A 23 41.78 5.51 10.27
N MET A 24 42.14 5.33 9.00
CA MET A 24 42.74 4.10 8.48
C MET A 24 43.91 4.43 7.56
N GLU A 25 45.01 3.69 7.71
CA GLU A 25 46.19 3.83 6.86
C GLU A 25 45.96 3.17 5.50
N VAL A 26 46.47 3.79 4.43
CA VAL A 26 46.39 3.23 3.08
C VAL A 26 47.34 2.02 3.02
N PRO A 27 46.83 0.81 2.69
CA PRO A 27 47.68 -0.38 2.59
C PRO A 27 48.78 -0.22 1.54
N GLU A 28 49.93 -0.82 1.80
CA GLU A 28 51.05 -0.79 0.87
C GLU A 28 50.65 -1.38 -0.48
N ASN A 29 51.00 -0.70 -1.58
CA ASN A 29 50.70 -1.10 -2.95
C ASN A 29 49.20 -1.18 -3.33
N TYR A 30 48.27 -0.66 -2.52
CA TYR A 30 46.82 -0.67 -2.81
C TYR A 30 46.49 -0.11 -4.22
N PHE A 31 46.99 1.09 -4.53
CA PHE A 31 46.74 1.71 -5.83
C PHE A 31 47.53 1.06 -6.97
N ALA A 32 48.72 0.52 -6.68
CA ALA A 32 49.52 -0.18 -7.68
C ALA A 32 48.84 -1.48 -8.14
N ASN A 33 48.27 -2.23 -7.20
CA ASN A 33 47.56 -3.48 -7.46
C ASN A 33 46.11 -3.24 -7.94
N SER A 34 45.52 -2.08 -7.66
CA SER A 34 44.13 -1.80 -8.05
C SER A 34 43.85 -2.01 -9.53
N ARG A 35 44.78 -1.61 -10.41
CA ARG A 35 44.61 -1.73 -11.86
C ARG A 35 44.63 -3.19 -12.32
N SER A 36 45.57 -3.99 -11.82
CA SER A 36 45.65 -5.42 -12.15
C SER A 36 44.50 -6.20 -11.53
N SER A 37 44.13 -5.91 -10.28
CA SER A 37 42.99 -6.55 -9.60
C SER A 37 41.66 -6.21 -10.26
N ILE A 38 41.45 -4.96 -10.71
CA ILE A 38 40.25 -4.60 -11.48
C ILE A 38 40.25 -5.32 -12.83
N MET A 39 41.38 -5.33 -13.55
CA MET A 39 41.51 -6.02 -14.83
C MET A 39 41.23 -7.52 -14.71
N GLU A 40 41.79 -8.18 -13.70
CA GLU A 40 41.56 -9.59 -13.41
C GLU A 40 40.09 -9.85 -13.07
N LYS A 41 39.47 -8.98 -12.26
CA LYS A 41 38.07 -9.12 -11.84
C LYS A 41 37.08 -8.86 -12.99
N VAL A 42 37.39 -7.95 -13.92
CA VAL A 42 36.60 -7.66 -15.12
C VAL A 42 36.78 -8.76 -16.15
N SER A 43 38.02 -9.20 -16.42
CA SER A 43 38.31 -10.29 -17.38
C SER A 43 37.87 -11.67 -16.89
N SER A 44 37.83 -11.92 -15.57
CA SER A 44 37.29 -13.15 -14.97
C SER A 44 35.76 -13.17 -14.92
N SER A 45 35.09 -12.02 -15.12
CA SER A 45 33.63 -11.91 -15.09
C SER A 45 32.94 -12.54 -16.30
N GLU A 46 33.66 -12.97 -17.34
CA GLU A 46 33.08 -13.55 -18.56
C GLU A 46 32.72 -15.05 -18.46
N LYS A 47 32.92 -15.72 -17.32
CA LYS A 47 32.54 -17.16 -17.17
C LYS A 47 31.86 -17.50 -15.86
N LYS A 48 30.88 -16.71 -15.46
CA LYS A 48 29.76 -17.25 -14.68
C LYS A 48 28.48 -16.96 -15.44
N THR A 49 28.16 -17.85 -16.38
CA THR A 49 26.78 -18.04 -16.80
C THR A 49 26.04 -18.55 -15.57
N THR A 50 25.64 -17.63 -14.69
CA THR A 50 24.61 -17.93 -13.71
C THR A 50 23.36 -18.15 -14.54
N SER A 51 23.12 -19.39 -14.92
CA SER A 51 21.81 -19.85 -15.31
C SER A 51 20.96 -19.73 -14.06
N VAL A 52 20.43 -18.52 -13.82
CA VAL A 52 19.67 -18.17 -12.61
C VAL A 52 18.30 -18.84 -12.59
N PHE A 53 18.02 -19.71 -13.56
CA PHE A 53 16.70 -20.29 -13.77
C PHE A 53 16.77 -21.78 -14.14
N TYR A 54 17.57 -22.57 -13.42
CA TYR A 54 17.26 -23.99 -13.32
C TYR A 54 16.18 -24.17 -12.26
N MET A 55 14.93 -24.35 -12.69
CA MET A 55 13.85 -24.80 -11.80
C MET A 55 14.26 -26.12 -11.14
N ARG A 56 14.06 -26.20 -9.82
CA ARG A 56 14.31 -27.44 -9.07
C ARG A 56 13.44 -28.57 -9.66
N PRO A 57 13.97 -29.80 -9.81
CA PRO A 57 13.26 -30.90 -10.48
C PRO A 57 11.95 -31.30 -9.81
N VAL A 58 11.72 -30.89 -8.56
CA VAL A 58 10.47 -31.13 -7.80
C VAL A 58 9.25 -30.50 -8.45
N PHE A 59 9.41 -29.42 -9.23
CA PHE A 59 8.29 -28.73 -9.88
C PHE A 59 7.89 -29.34 -11.22
N ARG A 60 8.60 -30.36 -11.72
CA ARG A 60 8.30 -30.96 -13.03
C ARG A 60 6.89 -31.57 -13.08
N TYR A 61 6.50 -32.28 -12.02
CA TYR A 61 5.16 -32.86 -11.90
C TYR A 61 4.10 -31.82 -11.56
N ALA A 62 4.44 -30.83 -10.73
CA ALA A 62 3.52 -29.74 -10.40
C ALA A 62 3.12 -28.94 -11.65
N ILE A 63 4.09 -28.63 -12.52
CA ILE A 63 3.83 -27.92 -13.78
C ILE A 63 3.03 -28.78 -14.75
N ALA A 64 3.29 -30.09 -14.84
CA ALA A 64 2.48 -30.98 -15.68
C ALA A 64 1.02 -31.05 -15.18
N ALA A 65 0.81 -31.15 -13.87
CA ALA A 65 -0.52 -31.20 -13.27
C ALA A 65 -1.32 -29.90 -13.48
N THR A 66 -0.68 -28.73 -13.36
CA THR A 66 -1.37 -27.45 -13.60
C THR A 66 -1.78 -27.29 -15.06
N VAL A 67 -0.96 -27.74 -16.01
CA VAL A 67 -1.31 -27.72 -17.44
C VAL A 67 -2.50 -28.64 -17.71
N ILE A 68 -2.50 -29.87 -17.16
CA ILE A 68 -3.62 -30.80 -17.32
C ILE A 68 -4.90 -30.24 -16.69
N LEU A 69 -4.80 -29.64 -15.50
CA LEU A 69 -5.92 -28.99 -14.81
C LEU A 69 -6.51 -27.88 -15.69
N LEU A 70 -5.69 -26.94 -16.17
CA LEU A 70 -6.17 -25.83 -16.99
C LEU A 70 -6.81 -26.29 -18.30
N VAL A 71 -6.25 -27.32 -18.95
CA VAL A 71 -6.83 -27.90 -20.17
C VAL A 71 -8.16 -28.59 -19.88
N SER A 72 -8.22 -29.42 -18.84
CA SER A 72 -9.47 -30.11 -18.46
C SER A 72 -10.56 -29.12 -18.07
N LEU A 73 -10.24 -28.09 -17.28
CA LEU A 73 -11.16 -27.04 -16.88
C LEU A 73 -11.66 -26.25 -18.10
N GLY A 74 -10.78 -25.91 -19.04
CA GLY A 74 -11.16 -25.21 -20.27
C GLY A 74 -12.10 -26.03 -21.17
N ILE A 75 -11.89 -27.35 -21.27
CA ILE A 75 -12.79 -28.26 -22.01
C ILE A 75 -14.14 -28.34 -21.30
N THR A 76 -14.16 -28.53 -19.98
CA THR A 76 -15.39 -28.63 -19.19
C THR A 76 -16.22 -27.34 -19.28
N LEU A 77 -15.59 -26.17 -19.12
CA LEU A 77 -16.29 -24.88 -19.27
C LEU A 77 -16.87 -24.68 -20.67
N LYS A 78 -16.15 -25.11 -21.71
CA LYS A 78 -16.64 -25.05 -23.09
C LYS A 78 -17.86 -25.96 -23.30
N ILE A 79 -17.83 -27.18 -22.78
CA ILE A 79 -18.95 -28.13 -22.89
C ILE A 79 -20.19 -27.59 -22.18
N LEU A 80 -20.01 -26.98 -21.00
CA LEU A 80 -21.10 -26.36 -20.24
C LEU A 80 -21.71 -25.15 -20.99
N SER A 81 -20.89 -24.37 -21.70
CA SER A 81 -21.37 -23.18 -22.44
C SER A 81 -21.98 -23.50 -23.82
N ASP A 82 -21.64 -24.64 -24.42
CA ASP A 82 -22.12 -25.04 -25.77
C ASP A 82 -23.39 -25.91 -25.71
N SER A 83 -23.83 -26.30 -24.51
CA SER A 83 -25.02 -27.13 -24.30
C SER A 83 -26.29 -26.27 -24.24
N ASP A 84 -26.83 -25.89 -25.41
CA ASP A 84 -28.07 -25.12 -25.55
C ASP A 84 -29.35 -26.01 -25.56
N SER A 85 -29.36 -27.16 -24.88
CA SER A 85 -30.56 -28.00 -24.76
C SER A 85 -30.50 -28.92 -23.55
N ASP A 86 -31.52 -28.81 -22.70
CA ASP A 86 -31.83 -29.61 -21.51
C ASP A 86 -30.66 -29.89 -20.57
N VAL A 87 -30.47 -28.93 -19.67
CA VAL A 87 -29.75 -29.11 -18.42
C VAL A 87 -30.42 -30.26 -17.64
N ILE A 88 -29.87 -31.47 -17.78
CA ILE A 88 -29.96 -32.45 -16.69
C ILE A 88 -29.14 -31.84 -15.56
N ILE A 89 -29.80 -31.07 -14.70
CA ILE A 89 -29.27 -30.73 -13.39
C ILE A 89 -29.00 -32.09 -12.73
N PRO A 90 -27.74 -32.47 -12.45
CA PRO A 90 -27.49 -33.62 -11.61
C PRO A 90 -28.10 -33.26 -10.26
N SER A 91 -29.21 -33.93 -9.96
CA SER A 91 -29.91 -33.88 -8.69
C SER A 91 -28.90 -33.97 -7.54
N GLU A 92 -28.89 -32.94 -6.70
CA GLU A 92 -28.41 -32.91 -5.31
C GLU A 92 -26.93 -33.23 -5.02
N GLU A 93 -26.07 -33.52 -6.00
CA GLU A 93 -24.63 -33.76 -5.73
C GLU A 93 -23.77 -32.49 -5.91
N ASN A 94 -24.35 -31.38 -6.39
CA ASN A 94 -23.65 -30.09 -6.55
C ASN A 94 -23.81 -29.14 -5.35
N LEU A 95 -24.35 -29.61 -4.22
CA LEU A 95 -24.50 -28.82 -2.99
C LEU A 95 -23.42 -29.13 -1.95
N GLU A 96 -22.33 -29.79 -2.33
CA GLU A 96 -21.22 -30.04 -1.39
C GLU A 96 -20.53 -28.72 -1.01
N LEU A 97 -20.35 -27.79 -1.94
CA LEU A 97 -19.72 -26.48 -1.64
C LEU A 97 -20.55 -25.61 -0.69
N ALA A 98 -21.88 -25.65 -0.79
CA ALA A 98 -22.75 -24.91 0.13
C ALA A 98 -22.80 -25.59 1.51
N SER A 99 -22.81 -26.93 1.58
CA SER A 99 -22.71 -27.65 2.85
C SER A 99 -21.36 -27.50 3.55
N MET A 100 -20.28 -27.31 2.78
CA MET A 100 -18.93 -27.00 3.29
C MET A 100 -18.75 -25.52 3.62
N ALA A 101 -19.59 -24.64 3.07
CA ALA A 101 -19.55 -23.21 3.33
C ALA A 101 -20.13 -22.85 4.70
N ASP A 102 -21.09 -23.64 5.21
CA ASP A 102 -21.73 -23.42 6.52
C ASP A 102 -20.73 -23.51 7.69
N ASP A 103 -19.68 -24.33 7.55
CA ASP A 103 -18.68 -24.56 8.60
C ASP A 103 -17.55 -23.52 8.60
N ASP A 104 -17.35 -22.78 7.49
CA ASP A 104 -16.20 -21.90 7.33
C ASP A 104 -16.63 -20.42 7.40
N TYR A 105 -16.29 -19.77 8.52
CA TYR A 105 -16.64 -18.37 8.82
C TYR A 105 -16.22 -17.39 7.71
N LEU A 106 -15.09 -17.68 7.04
CA LEU A 106 -14.61 -16.86 5.92
C LEU A 106 -15.49 -16.99 4.68
N ILE A 107 -16.08 -18.16 4.43
CA ILE A 107 -16.95 -18.38 3.27
C ILE A 107 -18.35 -17.81 3.56
N THR A 108 -18.90 -18.05 4.76
CA THR A 108 -20.16 -17.41 5.19
C THR A 108 -20.06 -15.87 5.21
N SER A 109 -18.90 -15.30 5.57
CA SER A 109 -18.68 -13.85 5.53
C SER A 109 -18.64 -13.27 4.11
N ILE A 110 -18.27 -14.06 3.10
CA ILE A 110 -18.30 -13.63 1.70
C ILE A 110 -19.70 -13.81 1.11
N LEU A 111 -20.44 -14.79 1.63
CA LEU A 111 -21.76 -15.21 1.15
C LEU A 111 -22.88 -14.68 2.07
N VAL A 112 -22.74 -13.44 2.56
CA VAL A 112 -23.83 -12.75 3.27
C VAL A 112 -24.97 -12.50 2.28
N SER A 113 -26.21 -12.71 2.73
CA SER A 113 -27.38 -12.50 1.87
C SER A 113 -27.46 -11.02 1.47
N ASN A 114 -27.95 -10.76 0.26
CA ASN A 114 -28.10 -9.38 -0.22
C ASN A 114 -29.13 -8.61 0.63
N GLU A 115 -30.11 -9.31 1.22
CA GLU A 115 -31.13 -8.75 2.11
C GLU A 115 -30.51 -8.28 3.44
N ASP A 116 -29.64 -9.07 4.04
CA ASP A 116 -28.93 -8.69 5.27
C ASP A 116 -27.94 -7.54 5.03
N LEU A 117 -27.27 -7.55 3.87
CA LEU A 117 -26.35 -6.48 3.47
C LEU A 117 -27.10 -5.16 3.23
N GLU A 118 -28.24 -5.21 2.57
CA GLU A 118 -29.08 -4.04 2.30
C GLU A 118 -29.66 -3.47 3.59
N PHE A 119 -30.14 -4.32 4.51
CA PHE A 119 -30.61 -3.89 5.84
C PHE A 119 -29.50 -3.20 6.66
N PHE A 120 -28.29 -3.78 6.67
CA PHE A 120 -27.14 -3.18 7.35
C PHE A 120 -26.77 -1.83 6.73
N LEU A 121 -26.73 -1.76 5.40
CA LEU A 121 -26.36 -0.55 4.67
C LEU A 121 -27.40 0.55 4.88
N ASP A 122 -28.69 0.23 4.87
CA ASP A 122 -29.78 1.18 5.10
C ASP A 122 -29.70 1.75 6.53
N GLN A 123 -29.57 0.89 7.56
CA GLN A 123 -29.40 1.33 8.94
C GLN A 123 -28.16 2.24 9.09
N TYR A 124 -27.03 1.86 8.51
CA TYR A 124 -25.78 2.61 8.62
C TYR A 124 -25.82 3.95 7.86
N LEU A 125 -26.41 3.99 6.66
CA LEU A 125 -26.52 5.22 5.88
C LEU A 125 -27.57 6.17 6.48
N LEU A 126 -28.74 5.65 6.86
CA LEU A 126 -29.82 6.43 7.44
C LEU A 126 -29.42 7.01 8.80
N GLU A 127 -29.03 6.16 9.74
CA GLU A 127 -28.72 6.61 11.10
C GLU A 127 -27.33 7.23 11.20
N GLY A 128 -26.34 6.61 10.55
CA GLY A 128 -24.95 6.99 10.67
C GLY A 128 -24.57 8.24 9.88
N ILE A 129 -25.20 8.46 8.72
CA ILE A 129 -24.84 9.58 7.84
C ILE A 129 -25.95 10.62 7.80
N LEU A 130 -27.19 10.25 7.45
CA LEU A 130 -28.26 11.21 7.26
C LEU A 130 -28.68 11.88 8.58
N VAL A 131 -29.04 11.10 9.59
CA VAL A 131 -29.49 11.63 10.89
C VAL A 131 -28.38 12.43 11.58
N LYS A 132 -27.13 11.95 11.55
CA LYS A 132 -26.01 12.69 12.15
C LYS A 132 -25.70 13.98 11.39
N ALA A 133 -25.82 13.99 10.07
CA ALA A 133 -25.64 15.22 9.29
C ALA A 133 -26.73 16.23 9.62
N GLU A 134 -27.99 15.80 9.73
CA GLU A 134 -29.12 16.67 10.06
C GLU A 134 -29.03 17.23 11.48
N LEU A 135 -28.65 16.41 12.47
CA LEU A 135 -28.40 16.88 13.84
C LEU A 135 -27.26 17.92 13.91
N ASN A 136 -26.21 17.74 13.10
CA ASN A 136 -25.08 18.68 13.05
C ASN A 136 -25.49 20.00 12.37
N GLU A 137 -26.29 19.95 11.31
CA GLU A 137 -26.88 21.15 10.68
C GLU A 137 -27.76 21.91 11.68
N GLN A 138 -28.61 21.20 12.42
CA GLN A 138 -29.45 21.80 13.46
C GLN A 138 -28.62 22.43 14.59
N GLU A 139 -27.52 21.79 15.01
CA GLU A 139 -26.60 22.35 16.01
C GLU A 139 -25.94 23.64 15.49
N PHE A 140 -25.47 23.63 14.25
CA PHE A 140 -24.89 24.80 13.60
C PHE A 140 -25.88 25.96 13.51
N ASP A 141 -27.11 25.69 13.08
CA ASP A 141 -28.19 26.68 13.01
C ASP A 141 -28.52 27.27 14.37
N ASN A 142 -28.57 26.45 15.43
CA ASN A 142 -28.79 26.92 16.79
C ASN A 142 -27.66 27.85 17.27
N VAL A 143 -26.39 27.50 16.99
CA VAL A 143 -25.25 28.35 17.32
C VAL A 143 -25.31 29.67 16.55
N PHE A 144 -25.68 29.62 15.27
CA PHE A 144 -25.85 30.80 14.44
C PHE A 144 -26.98 31.71 14.94
N MET A 145 -28.14 31.16 15.25
CA MET A 145 -29.29 31.91 15.78
C MET A 145 -28.99 32.52 17.16
N ASN A 146 -28.36 31.76 18.05
CA ASN A 146 -27.92 32.29 19.35
C ASN A 146 -26.90 33.43 19.18
N SER A 147 -25.99 33.33 18.21
CA SER A 147 -25.03 34.39 17.91
C SER A 147 -25.71 35.67 17.38
N LEU A 148 -26.72 35.54 16.51
CA LEU A 148 -27.52 36.69 16.05
C LEU A 148 -28.30 37.35 17.19
N LEU A 149 -29.00 36.57 18.02
CA LEU A 149 -29.78 37.10 19.14
C LEU A 149 -28.91 37.77 20.21
N VAL A 150 -27.74 37.19 20.52
CA VAL A 150 -26.77 37.79 21.45
C VAL A 150 -26.22 39.10 20.87
N LYS A 151 -25.94 39.15 19.58
CA LYS A 151 -25.48 40.38 18.90
C LYS A 151 -26.55 41.48 18.93
N ASP A 152 -27.82 41.15 18.69
CA ASP A 152 -28.91 42.11 18.77
C ASP A 152 -29.15 42.60 20.20
N SER A 153 -29.03 41.71 21.20
CA SER A 153 -29.11 42.10 22.63
C SER A 153 -27.98 43.06 23.05
N LEU A 154 -26.77 42.88 22.51
CA LEU A 154 -25.65 43.82 22.73
C LEU A 154 -25.89 45.17 22.02
N ILE A 155 -26.54 45.15 20.87
CA ILE A 155 -26.93 46.36 20.13
C ILE A 155 -28.00 47.14 20.91
N ASP A 156 -29.03 46.48 21.44
CA ASP A 156 -30.05 47.14 22.27
C ASP A 156 -29.43 47.76 23.53
N THR A 157 -28.49 47.06 24.19
CA THR A 157 -27.77 47.61 25.35
C THR A 157 -26.90 48.81 24.95
N TYR A 158 -26.23 48.77 23.80
CA TYR A 158 -25.41 49.88 23.30
C TYR A 158 -26.27 51.08 22.86
N ILE A 159 -27.45 50.84 22.29
CA ILE A 159 -28.39 51.90 21.90
C ILE A 159 -28.99 52.56 23.14
N ASP A 160 -29.43 51.80 24.15
CA ASP A 160 -30.05 52.40 25.34
C ASP A 160 -29.07 53.25 26.15
N ASP A 161 -27.83 52.77 26.39
CA ASP A 161 -26.86 53.48 27.23
C ASP A 161 -26.23 54.70 26.54
N HIS A 162 -25.96 54.64 25.22
CA HIS A 162 -25.28 55.75 24.52
C HIS A 162 -26.23 56.72 23.80
N PHE A 163 -27.43 56.29 23.40
CA PHE A 163 -28.34 57.15 22.63
C PHE A 163 -29.15 58.10 23.52
N ILE A 164 -29.47 57.70 24.76
CA ILE A 164 -30.17 58.59 25.70
C ILE A 164 -29.24 59.67 26.23
N ASP A 165 -27.98 59.32 26.54
CA ASP A 165 -26.99 60.27 27.03
C ASP A 165 -26.58 61.31 25.97
N ASP A 166 -26.47 60.92 24.69
CA ASP A 166 -26.13 61.84 23.60
C ASP A 166 -27.32 62.70 23.10
N ILE A 167 -28.57 62.39 23.46
CA ILE A 167 -29.77 63.16 23.05
C ILE A 167 -30.26 64.09 24.17
N ILE A 168 -30.01 63.77 25.44
CA ILE A 168 -30.46 64.58 26.59
C ILE A 168 -29.40 65.58 27.08
N PHE A 169 -28.31 65.80 26.32
CA PHE A 169 -27.41 66.95 26.52
C PHE A 169 -27.02 67.66 25.21
#